data_AF-A8T1T1-F1
#
_entry.id   AF-A8T1T1-F1
#
_cell.length_a   1.000
_cell.length_b   1.000
_cell.length_c   1.000
_cell.angle_alpha   90.00
_cell.angle_beta   90.00
_cell.angle_gamma   90.00
#
_symmetry.space_group_name_H-M   'P 1'
#
loop_
_entity.id
_entity.type
_entity.pdbx_description
1 polymer ?
#
loop_
_entity_poly.entity_id
_entity_poly.type
_entity_poly.pdbx_seq_one_letter_code
_entity_poly.pdbx_strand_id
1 'polypeptide(L)'
;MMKLAILSMLFFSIPAISGSFSSSAVPTRIDIERGNGFMLYGSFGNPMNCTKGNQFFIKKTHPQYSEIYSTVLAAFTAKKKLVLYAHSCTPVGWYSRPEVTYNTVTPSGTVYILD
;
A
#
# COMPACT_ATOMS: atom_id res chain seq x y z
N MET A 1 39.73 -14.65 -20.94
CA MET A 1 38.62 -15.35 -20.26
C MET A 1 37.88 -14.44 -19.25
N MET A 2 38.57 -13.59 -18.47
CA MET A 2 37.94 -12.66 -17.51
C MET A 2 36.94 -11.65 -18.10
N LYS A 3 37.13 -11.21 -19.36
CA LYS A 3 36.21 -10.28 -20.05
C LYS A 3 34.86 -10.90 -20.43
N LEU A 4 34.81 -12.22 -20.66
CA LEU A 4 33.54 -12.92 -20.96
C LEU A 4 32.69 -13.10 -19.68
N ALA A 5 33.33 -13.21 -18.52
CA ALA A 5 32.64 -13.38 -17.24
C ALA A 5 31.86 -12.12 -16.81
N ILE A 6 32.40 -10.92 -17.09
CA ILE A 6 31.75 -9.65 -16.73
C ILE A 6 30.48 -9.42 -17.57
N LEU A 7 30.51 -9.81 -18.85
CA LEU A 7 29.33 -9.69 -19.74
C LEU A 7 28.21 -10.64 -19.30
N SER A 8 28.54 -11.81 -18.73
CA SER A 8 27.55 -12.77 -18.23
C SER A 8 26.86 -12.33 -16.92
N MET A 9 27.48 -11.45 -16.11
CA MET A 9 26.89 -10.95 -14.85
C MET A 9 25.77 -9.92 -15.08
N LEU A 10 25.79 -9.22 -16.22
CA LEU A 10 24.78 -8.21 -16.55
C LEU A 10 23.39 -8.81 -16.86
N PHE A 11 23.30 -10.11 -17.14
CA PHE A 11 22.03 -10.77 -17.52
C PHE A 11 21.22 -11.32 -16.33
N PHE A 12 21.72 -11.23 -15.09
CA PHE A 12 21.04 -11.73 -13.89
C PHE A 12 20.36 -10.66 -13.04
N SER A 13 20.15 -9.43 -13.55
CA SER A 13 19.41 -8.41 -12.82
C SER A 13 17.91 -8.69 -12.85
N ILE A 14 17.42 -9.46 -11.89
CA ILE A 14 15.97 -9.62 -11.65
C ILE A 14 15.47 -8.29 -11.07
N PRO A 15 14.39 -7.70 -11.60
CA PRO A 15 13.81 -6.50 -11.01
C PRO A 15 13.30 -6.83 -9.60
N ALA A 16 13.88 -6.18 -8.60
CA ALA A 16 13.35 -6.22 -7.25
C ALA A 16 12.07 -5.38 -7.21
N ILE A 17 10.92 -6.03 -6.98
CA ILE A 17 9.69 -5.32 -6.66
C ILE A 17 9.81 -4.85 -5.21
N SER A 18 10.30 -3.64 -5.02
CA SER A 18 10.30 -2.99 -3.71
C SER A 18 8.96 -2.29 -3.49
N GLY A 19 8.45 -2.36 -2.26
CA GLY A 19 7.39 -1.45 -1.87
C GLY A 19 7.85 0.01 -1.82
N SER A 20 6.92 0.93 -1.57
CA SER A 20 7.21 2.36 -1.46
C SER A 20 6.26 3.06 -0.49
N PHE A 21 6.77 4.13 0.13
CA PHE A 21 5.98 5.02 0.97
C PHE A 21 5.06 5.91 0.14
N SER A 22 3.87 6.17 0.69
CA SER A 22 2.93 7.17 0.20
C SER A 22 3.42 8.59 0.46
N SER A 23 2.83 9.56 -0.23
CA SER A 23 2.85 10.94 0.26
C SER A 23 2.16 11.03 1.62
N SER A 24 2.56 12.01 2.43
CA SER A 24 1.88 12.30 3.69
C SER A 24 0.55 13.00 3.43
N ALA A 25 -0.57 12.43 3.90
CA ALA A 25 -1.89 13.02 3.70
C ALA A 25 -2.87 12.73 4.84
N VAL A 26 -3.86 13.60 5.02
CA VAL A 26 -4.95 13.40 5.97
C VAL A 26 -5.98 12.44 5.34
N PRO A 27 -6.40 11.38 6.05
CA PRO A 27 -7.52 10.54 5.64
C PRO A 27 -8.79 11.36 5.38
N THR A 28 -9.47 11.12 4.26
CA THR A 28 -10.73 11.79 3.91
C THR A 28 -11.95 10.89 3.99
N ARG A 29 -11.75 9.57 3.94
CA ARG A 29 -12.81 8.56 4.04
C ARG A 29 -12.22 7.21 4.44
N ILE A 30 -12.97 6.44 5.21
CA ILE A 30 -12.67 5.05 5.58
C ILE A 30 -13.91 4.22 5.26
N ASP A 31 -13.76 3.19 4.44
CA ASP A 31 -14.83 2.24 4.12
C ASP A 31 -14.49 0.86 4.67
N ILE A 32 -15.41 0.22 5.38
CA ILE A 32 -15.29 -1.21 5.71
C ILE A 32 -15.81 -2.03 4.54
N GLU A 33 -14.96 -2.86 3.94
CA GLU A 33 -15.32 -3.75 2.85
C GLU A 33 -15.78 -5.10 3.41
N ARG A 34 -17.00 -5.12 3.97
CA ARG A 34 -17.64 -6.34 4.50
C ARG A 34 -16.68 -7.10 5.45
N GLY A 35 -16.34 -8.35 5.12
CA GLY A 35 -15.42 -9.20 5.88
C GLY A 35 -13.98 -9.23 5.35
N ASN A 36 -13.66 -8.45 4.31
CA ASN A 36 -12.39 -8.56 3.58
C ASN A 36 -11.32 -7.59 4.05
N GLY A 37 -11.71 -6.44 4.60
CA GLY A 37 -10.77 -5.41 5.04
C GLY A 37 -11.40 -4.02 5.08
N PHE A 38 -10.57 -2.99 4.96
CA PHE A 38 -11.04 -1.62 4.79
C PHE A 38 -10.24 -0.86 3.73
N MET A 39 -10.92 0.07 3.07
CA MET A 39 -10.34 1.01 2.12
C MET A 39 -10.15 2.37 2.79
N LEU A 40 -8.95 2.91 2.67
CA LEU A 40 -8.57 4.24 3.12
C LEU A 40 -8.41 5.17 1.92
N TYR A 41 -8.99 6.35 2.02
CA TYR A 41 -8.91 7.39 1.00
C TYR A 41 -8.18 8.62 1.55
N GLY A 42 -7.41 9.28 0.69
CA GLY A 42 -6.72 10.53 0.99
C GLY A 42 -5.72 10.86 -0.11
N SER A 43 -5.10 12.04 -0.08
CA SER A 43 -4.12 12.48 -1.11
C SER A 43 -2.75 11.79 -1.00
N PHE A 44 -2.74 10.47 -0.86
CA PHE A 44 -1.58 9.62 -0.59
C PHE A 44 -0.68 9.36 -1.81
N GLY A 45 -1.13 9.74 -3.01
CA GLY A 45 -0.45 9.40 -4.26
C GLY A 45 -0.64 7.93 -4.65
N ASN A 46 0.25 7.42 -5.49
CA ASN A 46 0.18 6.05 -6.02
C ASN A 46 1.55 5.37 -6.01
N PRO A 47 2.12 5.09 -4.83
CA PRO A 47 3.51 4.66 -4.73
C PRO A 47 3.81 3.32 -5.41
N MET A 48 2.81 2.44 -5.56
CA MET A 48 2.98 1.17 -6.28
C MET A 48 2.56 1.24 -7.75
N ASN A 49 2.18 2.43 -8.26
CA ASN A 49 1.67 2.62 -9.62
C ASN A 49 0.46 1.71 -9.95
N CYS A 50 -0.45 1.52 -8.99
CA CYS A 50 -1.66 0.72 -9.19
C CYS A 50 -2.67 1.42 -10.10
N THR A 51 -3.70 0.70 -10.56
CA THR A 51 -4.77 1.28 -11.39
C THR A 51 -5.48 2.44 -10.70
N LYS A 52 -5.63 2.38 -9.37
CA LYS A 52 -6.19 3.44 -8.53
C LYS A 52 -5.16 3.97 -7.54
N GLY A 53 -4.84 5.26 -7.68
CA GLY A 53 -4.08 6.03 -6.69
C GLY A 53 -4.97 6.58 -5.58
N ASN A 54 -4.34 7.20 -4.58
CA ASN A 54 -4.99 7.87 -3.44
C ASN A 54 -5.86 6.95 -2.57
N GLN A 55 -5.71 5.64 -2.75
CA GLN A 55 -6.55 4.61 -2.16
C GLN A 55 -5.66 3.46 -1.70
N PHE A 56 -5.81 3.10 -0.44
CA PHE A 56 -5.05 2.04 0.21
C PHE A 56 -5.99 1.01 0.81
N PHE A 57 -5.80 -0.25 0.42
CA PHE A 57 -6.55 -1.36 0.97
C PHE A 57 -5.73 -2.10 2.03
N ILE A 58 -6.34 -2.31 3.18
CA ILE A 58 -5.79 -3.09 4.27
C ILE A 58 -6.68 -4.33 4.43
N LYS A 59 -6.10 -5.50 4.13
CA LYS A 59 -6.80 -6.79 4.24
C LYS A 59 -7.04 -7.15 5.70
N LYS A 60 -8.21 -7.72 6.01
CA LYS A 60 -8.55 -8.24 7.34
C LYS A 60 -7.57 -9.30 7.85
N THR A 61 -6.91 -10.01 6.94
CA THR A 61 -5.88 -11.02 7.25
C THR A 61 -4.53 -10.41 7.62
N HIS A 62 -4.38 -9.08 7.62
CA HIS A 62 -3.17 -8.44 8.12
C HIS A 62 -3.00 -8.73 9.62
N PRO A 63 -1.81 -9.17 10.09
CA PRO A 63 -1.62 -9.56 11.49
C PRO A 63 -1.85 -8.42 12.48
N GLN A 64 -1.66 -7.17 12.03
CA GLN A 64 -1.89 -5.94 12.80
C GLN A 64 -3.15 -5.18 12.34
N TYR A 65 -4.16 -5.89 11.81
CA TYR A 65 -5.33 -5.24 11.22
C TYR A 65 -6.03 -4.27 12.18
N SER A 66 -6.25 -4.69 13.44
CA SER A 66 -6.96 -3.90 14.44
C SER A 66 -6.17 -2.67 14.89
N GLU A 67 -4.86 -2.81 15.03
CA GLU A 67 -3.94 -1.73 15.39
C GLU A 67 -3.90 -0.70 14.27
N ILE A 68 -3.72 -1.14 13.02
CA ILE A 68 -3.71 -0.25 11.85
C ILE A 68 -5.05 0.47 11.73
N TYR A 69 -6.18 -0.24 11.85
CA TYR A 69 -7.50 0.38 11.80
C TYR A 69 -7.66 1.44 12.90
N SER A 70 -7.20 1.15 14.13
CA SER A 70 -7.26 2.10 15.25
C SER A 70 -6.40 3.34 15.02
N THR A 71 -5.18 3.16 14.49
CA THR A 71 -4.29 4.28 14.11
C THR A 71 -4.91 5.13 13.01
N VAL A 72 -5.49 4.50 11.97
CA VAL A 72 -6.14 5.20 10.86
C VAL A 72 -7.38 5.96 11.36
N LEU A 73 -8.18 5.36 12.22
CA LEU A 73 -9.35 5.99 12.81
C LEU A 73 -8.95 7.20 13.66
N ALA A 74 -7.92 7.08 14.50
CA ALA A 74 -7.40 8.18 15.30
C ALA A 74 -6.89 9.33 14.41
N ALA A 75 -6.18 9.02 13.32
CA ALA A 75 -5.72 10.03 12.39
C ALA A 75 -6.87 10.74 11.67
N PHE A 76 -7.90 9.99 11.25
CA PHE A 76 -9.10 10.55 10.61
C PHE A 76 -9.85 11.50 11.55
N THR A 77 -10.10 11.09 12.80
CA THR A 77 -10.84 11.91 13.77
C THR A 77 -10.05 13.14 14.21
N ALA A 78 -8.73 13.00 14.40
CA ALA A 78 -7.85 14.09 14.80
C ALA A 78 -7.36 14.97 13.63
N LYS A 79 -7.78 14.67 12.39
CA LYS A 79 -7.32 15.33 11.14
C LYS A 79 -5.79 15.34 11.00
N LYS A 80 -5.15 14.28 11.46
CA LYS A 80 -3.69 14.10 11.38
C LYS A 80 -3.30 13.41 10.08
N LYS A 81 -2.07 13.65 9.64
CA LYS A 81 -1.54 13.03 8.43
C LYS A 81 -1.09 11.61 8.71
N LEU A 82 -1.26 10.74 7.73
CA LEU A 82 -0.70 9.40 7.71
C LEU A 82 0.36 9.28 6.61
N VAL A 83 1.27 8.35 6.80
CA VAL A 83 2.10 7.78 5.74
C VAL A 83 1.95 6.27 5.78
N LEU A 84 1.76 5.67 4.61
CA LEU A 84 1.58 4.23 4.44
C LEU A 84 2.68 3.67 3.57
N TYR A 85 3.16 2.47 3.88
CA TYR A 85 4.04 1.71 3.02
C TYR A 85 3.27 0.59 2.33
N ALA A 86 3.15 0.66 1.00
CA ALA A 86 2.55 -0.40 0.21
C ALA A 86 3.63 -1.25 -0.44
N HIS A 87 3.34 -2.56 -0.61
CA HIS A 87 4.24 -3.52 -1.27
C HIS A 87 3.64 -4.12 -2.53
N SER A 88 2.34 -3.95 -2.76
CA SER A 88 1.67 -4.57 -3.90
C SER A 88 0.46 -3.79 -4.37
N CYS A 89 0.06 -4.08 -5.61
CA CYS A 89 -1.21 -3.72 -6.19
C CYS A 89 -2.10 -4.95 -6.19
N THR A 90 -3.22 -4.90 -5.47
CA THR A 90 -4.16 -6.05 -5.44
C THR A 90 -5.57 -5.60 -5.82
N PRO A 91 -6.33 -6.45 -6.55
CA PRO A 91 -7.73 -6.17 -6.80
C PRO A 91 -8.56 -6.31 -5.52
N VAL A 92 -9.61 -5.51 -5.41
CA VAL A 92 -10.54 -5.53 -4.27
C VAL A 92 -11.95 -5.74 -4.81
N GLY A 93 -12.44 -6.97 -4.68
CA GLY A 93 -13.58 -7.47 -5.46
C GLY A 93 -14.88 -6.68 -5.30
N TRP A 94 -15.12 -6.04 -4.15
CA TRP A 94 -16.33 -5.24 -3.95
C TRP A 94 -16.30 -3.88 -4.65
N TYR A 95 -15.10 -3.32 -4.90
CA TYR A 95 -14.98 -1.99 -5.51
C TYR A 95 -14.88 -2.03 -7.02
N SER A 96 -14.34 -3.11 -7.58
CA SER A 96 -13.98 -3.12 -8.99
C SER A 96 -13.78 -4.50 -9.59
N ARG A 97 -13.69 -4.50 -10.92
CA ARG A 97 -13.28 -5.66 -11.71
C ARG A 97 -11.82 -6.07 -11.38
N PRO A 98 -11.42 -7.31 -11.68
CA PRO A 98 -10.10 -7.84 -11.32
C PRO A 98 -8.90 -7.08 -11.90
N GLU A 99 -9.07 -6.32 -12.98
CA GLU A 99 -8.00 -5.54 -13.63
C GLU A 99 -7.72 -4.21 -12.89
N VAL A 100 -8.63 -3.79 -12.01
CA VAL A 100 -8.48 -2.58 -11.24
C VAL A 100 -7.85 -2.93 -9.89
N THR A 101 -6.68 -2.36 -9.66
CA THR A 101 -5.86 -2.64 -8.47
C THR A 101 -5.67 -1.41 -7.59
N TYR A 102 -5.40 -1.66 -6.32
CA TYR A 102 -5.25 -0.66 -5.28
C TYR A 102 -3.94 -0.89 -4.50
N ASN A 103 -3.36 0.20 -3.98
CA ASN A 103 -2.18 0.11 -3.12
C ASN A 103 -2.53 -0.73 -1.89
N THR A 104 -1.74 -1.76 -1.60
CA THR A 104 -2.04 -2.71 -0.54
C THR A 104 -0.93 -2.71 0.51
N VAL A 105 -1.32 -2.51 1.76
CA VAL A 105 -0.43 -2.67 2.92
C VAL A 105 -0.39 -4.17 3.26
N THR A 106 0.76 -4.78 3.04
CA THR A 106 1.05 -6.19 3.38
C THR A 106 1.66 -6.28 4.77
N PRO A 107 1.80 -7.49 5.36
CA PRO A 107 2.44 -7.67 6.67
C PRO A 107 3.88 -7.14 6.77
N SER A 108 4.56 -6.94 5.64
CA SER A 108 5.89 -6.33 5.56
C SER A 108 5.86 -4.79 5.53
N GLY A 109 4.68 -4.17 5.51
CA GLY A 109 4.48 -2.73 5.44
C GLY A 109 4.45 -2.05 6.81
N THR A 110 4.23 -0.74 6.80
CA THR A 110 4.06 0.07 8.00
C THR A 110 3.06 1.20 7.74
N VAL A 111 2.39 1.63 8.80
CA VAL A 111 1.48 2.77 8.81
C VAL A 111 1.82 3.59 10.05
N TYR A 112 2.06 4.89 9.87
CA TYR A 112 2.30 5.78 11.00
C TYR A 112 1.58 7.12 10.83
N ILE A 113 1.27 7.71 11.98
CA ILE A 113 0.64 9.01 12.11
C ILE A 113 1.71 10.08 12.35
N LEU A 114 1.54 11.24 11.72
CA LEU A 114 2.37 12.42 11.92
C LEU A 114 1.61 13.49 12.70
N ASP A 115 2.37 14.31 13.42
CA ASP A 115 1.93 15.47 14.18
C ASP A 115 1.46 16.66 13.33
#